data_AF-A0A6B8RHP0-F1
#
_entry.id   AF-A0A6B8RHP0-F1
#
_cell.length_a   1.000
_cell.length_b   1.000
_cell.length_c   1.000
_cell.angle_alpha   90.00
_cell.angle_beta   90.00
_cell.angle_gamma   90.00
#
_symmetry.space_group_name_H-M   'P 1'
#
loop_
_entity.id
_entity.type
_entity.pdbx_description
1 polymer ?
#
loop_
_entity_poly.entity_id
_entity_poly.type
_entity_poly.pdbx_seq_one_letter_code
_entity_poly.pdbx_strand_id
1 'polypeptide(L)'
;MKRWLQMSLLVGLIALFIAPAQINAYSYGDANEEDVAETFKLVNASLSEPTPNWKAAEEAYKVRRAELTSHFGDKVTATLDHDFEIKDAPLTISNFKAVLVMNLERRFSNAKVVIKDYPSAKVLLAKAKATFDTLAPYISADVSASNQAFEDALDSLGNPGLFGVGKKAVEPEVFAQKVDSIYNFAKPLFVYKAYIKPVATAKPTAKPTVKPTPVLTATPTIAPTSEVSASPTPTPTATPVASDTVASATPTPVVSAEPTPEATVAAETPGIESIAPSPDNADIGDATKEAHAPMEQSDKTNSSVTIFLIGGVIIIGGGFVWFAKKKKWF
;
A
#
# COMPACT_ATOMS: atom_id res chain seq x y z
N MET A 1 -60.64 7.16 -10.34
CA MET A 1 -59.59 7.69 -9.44
C MET A 1 -59.24 9.09 -9.88
N LYS A 2 -59.12 10.04 -8.94
CA LYS A 2 -59.00 11.48 -9.23
C LYS A 2 -57.70 11.72 -10.02
N ARG A 3 -57.78 12.38 -11.19
CA ARG A 3 -56.64 12.63 -12.11
C ARG A 3 -55.38 13.21 -11.42
N TRP A 4 -55.57 13.89 -10.29
CA TRP A 4 -54.51 14.42 -9.43
C TRP A 4 -53.68 13.34 -8.71
N LEU A 5 -54.29 12.21 -8.35
CA LEU A 5 -53.59 11.07 -7.76
C LEU A 5 -52.71 10.39 -8.82
N GLN A 6 -53.19 10.32 -10.07
CA GLN A 6 -52.42 9.78 -11.20
C GLN A 6 -51.24 10.68 -11.59
N MET A 7 -51.41 12.02 -11.60
CA MET A 7 -50.28 12.93 -11.81
C MET A 7 -49.26 12.87 -10.68
N SER A 8 -49.70 12.76 -9.42
CA SER A 8 -48.76 12.65 -8.29
C SER A 8 -47.95 11.35 -8.33
N LEU A 9 -48.60 10.24 -8.72
CA LEU A 9 -47.94 8.95 -8.90
C LEU A 9 -46.95 9.00 -10.09
N LEU A 10 -47.33 9.64 -11.19
CA LEU A 10 -46.47 9.77 -12.38
C LEU A 10 -45.23 10.64 -12.08
N VAL A 11 -45.40 11.76 -11.37
CA VAL A 11 -44.27 12.62 -10.95
C VAL A 11 -43.36 11.90 -9.95
N GLY A 12 -43.93 11.12 -9.02
CA GLY A 12 -43.16 10.28 -8.11
C GLY A 12 -42.36 9.20 -8.85
N LEU A 13 -42.95 8.57 -9.88
CA LEU A 13 -42.27 7.56 -10.69
C LEU A 13 -41.13 8.18 -11.53
N ILE A 14 -41.35 9.36 -12.11
CA ILE A 14 -40.34 10.09 -12.88
C ILE A 14 -39.17 10.54 -11.97
N ALA A 15 -39.45 10.95 -10.72
CA ALA A 15 -38.41 11.29 -9.75
C ALA A 15 -37.51 10.09 -9.39
N LEU A 16 -38.04 8.86 -9.39
CA LEU A 16 -37.23 7.64 -9.22
C LEU A 16 -36.30 7.35 -10.41
N PHE A 17 -36.64 7.80 -11.62
CA PHE A 17 -35.79 7.63 -12.81
C PHE A 17 -34.74 8.73 -13.00
N ILE A 18 -34.89 9.89 -12.33
CA ILE A 18 -33.92 11.00 -12.39
C ILE A 18 -32.92 10.95 -11.22
N ALA A 19 -33.20 10.16 -10.18
CA ALA A 19 -32.19 9.88 -9.16
C ALA A 19 -30.96 9.26 -9.85
N PRO A 20 -29.75 9.83 -9.68
CA PRO A 20 -28.56 9.24 -10.25
C PRO A 20 -28.45 7.83 -9.67
N ALA A 21 -28.66 6.82 -10.52
CA ALA A 21 -28.18 5.50 -10.23
C ALA A 21 -26.66 5.67 -10.08
N GLN A 22 -26.19 5.74 -8.84
CA GLN A 22 -24.78 5.63 -8.51
C GLN A 22 -24.41 4.21 -8.91
N ILE A 23 -24.11 4.03 -10.20
CA ILE A 23 -23.47 2.85 -10.71
C ILE A 23 -22.09 2.90 -10.05
N ASN A 24 -22.00 2.27 -8.88
CA ASN A 24 -20.74 1.84 -8.31
C ASN A 24 -20.23 0.76 -9.26
N ALA A 25 -19.74 1.18 -10.42
CA ALA A 25 -18.91 0.33 -11.24
C ALA A 25 -17.82 -0.13 -10.28
N TYR A 26 -17.77 -1.43 -10.05
CA TYR A 26 -16.73 -2.08 -9.29
C TYR A 26 -15.44 -1.72 -10.03
N SER A 27 -14.85 -0.58 -9.66
CA SER A 27 -13.61 -0.12 -10.24
C SER A 27 -12.63 -1.15 -9.71
N TYR A 28 -12.31 -2.11 -10.57
CA TYR A 28 -11.14 -2.96 -10.41
C TYR A 28 -9.98 -1.97 -10.36
N GLY A 29 -9.68 -1.50 -9.14
CA GLY A 29 -9.02 -0.21 -8.92
C GLY A 29 -7.80 -0.09 -9.80
N ASP A 30 -7.70 1.04 -10.51
CA ASP A 30 -6.67 1.29 -11.52
C ASP A 30 -5.34 0.66 -11.07
N ALA A 31 -4.80 -0.22 -11.90
CA ALA A 31 -3.57 -0.93 -11.57
C ALA A 31 -2.40 0.05 -11.33
N ASN A 32 -2.51 1.27 -11.89
CA ASN A 32 -1.54 2.35 -11.76
C ASN A 32 -1.83 3.28 -10.57
N GLU A 33 -2.93 3.06 -9.84
CA GLU A 33 -3.21 3.76 -8.59
C GLU A 33 -3.05 2.82 -7.39
N GLU A 34 -2.42 3.34 -6.34
CA GLU A 34 -2.31 2.65 -5.06
C GLU A 34 -2.91 3.56 -3.98
N ASP A 35 -3.93 3.06 -3.31
CA ASP A 35 -4.79 3.85 -2.44
C ASP A 35 -4.06 4.49 -1.26
N VAL A 36 -3.05 3.83 -0.69
CA VAL A 36 -2.22 4.37 0.38
C VAL A 36 -1.30 5.47 -0.18
N ALA A 37 -0.77 5.28 -1.38
CA ALA A 37 0.01 6.29 -2.09
C ALA A 37 -0.82 7.54 -2.46
N GLU A 38 -2.05 7.36 -2.93
CA GLU A 38 -2.98 8.47 -3.20
C GLU A 38 -3.34 9.22 -1.91
N THR A 39 -3.56 8.49 -0.82
CA THR A 39 -3.80 9.10 0.49
C THR A 39 -2.59 9.93 0.94
N PHE A 40 -1.37 9.42 0.76
CA PHE A 40 -0.16 10.18 1.05
C PHE A 40 -0.07 11.46 0.21
N LYS A 41 -0.41 11.42 -1.09
CA LYS A 41 -0.39 12.63 -1.93
C LYS A 41 -1.31 13.72 -1.36
N LEU A 42 -2.51 13.36 -0.91
CA LEU A 42 -3.46 14.28 -0.28
C LEU A 42 -2.93 14.84 1.05
N VAL A 43 -2.37 13.97 1.91
CA VAL A 43 -1.77 14.37 3.19
C VAL A 43 -0.59 15.31 2.95
N ASN A 44 0.33 14.94 2.07
CA ASN A 44 1.51 15.73 1.76
C ASN A 44 1.13 17.09 1.15
N ALA A 45 0.19 17.14 0.22
CA ALA A 45 -0.30 18.39 -0.36
C ALA A 45 -0.88 19.31 0.74
N SER A 46 -1.71 18.76 1.63
CA SER A 46 -2.34 19.52 2.71
C SER A 46 -1.34 20.03 3.76
N LEU A 47 -0.29 19.28 4.04
CA LEU A 47 0.68 19.60 5.09
C LEU A 47 1.90 20.39 4.60
N SER A 48 2.16 20.42 3.28
CA SER A 48 3.30 21.14 2.69
C SER A 48 3.00 22.62 2.37
N GLU A 49 1.76 23.05 2.54
CA GLU A 49 1.37 24.46 2.38
C GLU A 49 2.02 25.36 3.46
N PRO A 50 2.22 26.67 3.19
CA PRO A 50 2.74 27.61 4.19
C PRO A 50 1.91 27.64 5.49
N THR A 51 0.61 27.36 5.37
CA THR A 51 -0.31 27.15 6.48
C THR A 51 -0.91 25.74 6.38
N PRO A 52 -0.36 24.73 7.07
CA PRO A 52 -0.79 23.34 6.95
C PRO A 52 -2.29 23.14 7.24
N ASN A 53 -3.00 22.51 6.31
CA ASN A 53 -4.40 22.13 6.46
C ASN A 53 -4.53 20.76 7.15
N TRP A 54 -4.33 20.75 8.47
CA TRP A 54 -4.39 19.54 9.30
C TRP A 54 -5.72 18.79 9.20
N LYS A 55 -6.85 19.51 9.07
CA LYS A 55 -8.16 18.88 8.99
C LYS A 55 -8.29 18.03 7.73
N ALA A 56 -7.95 18.58 6.57
CA ALA A 56 -8.01 17.86 5.30
C ALA A 56 -7.05 16.65 5.29
N ALA A 57 -5.84 16.83 5.83
CA ALA A 57 -4.86 15.75 5.95
C ALA A 57 -5.36 14.60 6.84
N GLU A 58 -5.92 14.92 8.01
CA GLU A 58 -6.44 13.93 8.95
C GLU A 58 -7.69 13.21 8.39
N GLU A 59 -8.58 13.93 7.70
CA GLU A 59 -9.74 13.34 7.01
C GLU A 59 -9.30 12.35 5.91
N ALA A 60 -8.29 12.70 5.10
CA ALA A 60 -7.72 11.79 4.11
C ALA A 60 -7.11 10.54 4.76
N TYR A 61 -6.30 10.71 5.81
CA TYR A 61 -5.69 9.61 6.56
C TYR A 61 -6.73 8.65 7.16
N LYS A 62 -7.80 9.19 7.78
CA LYS A 62 -8.84 8.39 8.43
C LYS A 62 -9.55 7.42 7.49
N VAL A 63 -9.70 7.78 6.21
CA VAL A 63 -10.29 6.89 5.18
C VAL A 63 -9.49 5.59 5.06
N ARG A 64 -8.17 5.63 5.22
CA ARG A 64 -7.29 4.45 5.09
C ARG A 64 -6.74 3.90 6.40
N ARG A 65 -7.04 4.54 7.53
CA ARG A 65 -6.53 4.10 8.83
C ARG A 65 -6.88 2.64 9.15
N ALA A 66 -8.08 2.17 8.80
CA ALA A 66 -8.48 0.77 9.01
C ALA A 66 -7.64 -0.20 8.17
N GLU A 67 -7.48 0.08 6.88
CA GLU A 67 -6.61 -0.68 5.97
C GLU A 67 -5.15 -0.72 6.49
N LEU A 68 -4.61 0.44 6.91
CA LEU A 68 -3.27 0.53 7.48
C LEU A 68 -3.11 -0.30 8.75
N THR A 69 -4.14 -0.34 9.59
CA THR A 69 -4.14 -1.16 10.81
C THR A 69 -4.15 -2.65 10.47
N SER A 70 -4.99 -3.06 9.50
CA SER A 70 -5.09 -4.46 9.06
C SER A 70 -3.77 -4.97 8.48
N HIS A 71 -3.06 -4.15 7.70
CA HIS A 71 -1.86 -4.57 7.01
C HIS A 71 -0.56 -4.34 7.76
N PHE A 72 -0.48 -3.32 8.62
CA PHE A 72 0.77 -2.91 9.28
C PHE A 72 0.67 -2.92 10.82
N GLY A 73 -0.52 -3.15 11.37
CA GLY A 73 -0.78 -3.29 12.80
C GLY A 73 -1.00 -1.97 13.54
N ASP A 74 -1.56 -2.08 14.75
CA ASP A 74 -1.95 -0.95 15.60
C ASP A 74 -0.80 0.01 15.94
N LYS A 75 0.44 -0.50 16.02
CA LYS A 75 1.60 0.34 16.34
C LYS A 75 1.87 1.37 15.24
N VAL A 76 1.62 0.99 13.98
CA VAL A 76 1.87 1.88 12.85
C VAL A 76 0.84 3.00 12.82
N THR A 77 -0.44 2.66 13.00
CA THR A 77 -1.50 3.66 13.03
C THR A 77 -1.47 4.51 14.28
N ALA A 78 -1.14 3.95 15.46
CA ALA A 78 -0.95 4.74 16.68
C ALA A 78 0.19 5.77 16.56
N THR A 79 1.24 5.47 15.79
CA THR A 79 2.29 6.46 15.51
C THR A 79 1.77 7.57 14.61
N LEU A 80 1.09 7.24 13.52
CA LEU A 80 0.53 8.27 12.64
C LEU A 80 -0.54 9.11 13.36
N ASP A 81 -1.41 8.49 14.16
CA ASP A 81 -2.37 9.19 15.01
C ASP A 81 -1.65 10.22 15.90
N HIS A 82 -0.58 9.80 16.58
CA HIS A 82 0.23 10.69 17.41
C HIS A 82 0.88 11.81 16.59
N ASP A 83 1.41 11.52 15.41
CA ASP A 83 2.01 12.53 14.52
C ASP A 83 0.97 13.61 14.13
N PHE A 84 -0.27 13.21 13.84
CA PHE A 84 -1.39 14.13 13.58
C PHE A 84 -1.79 14.92 14.83
N GLU A 85 -1.81 14.29 16.00
CA GLU A 85 -2.14 14.94 17.28
C GLU A 85 -1.15 16.06 17.64
N ILE A 86 0.15 15.82 17.48
CA ILE A 86 1.19 16.81 17.80
C ILE A 86 1.38 17.86 16.70
N LYS A 87 0.76 17.68 15.55
CA LYS A 87 0.81 18.60 14.40
C LYS A 87 2.23 18.91 13.91
N ASP A 88 3.09 17.89 13.85
CA ASP A 88 4.44 18.00 13.30
C ASP A 88 4.44 17.53 11.82
N ALA A 89 4.25 18.47 10.90
CA ALA A 89 4.13 18.15 9.47
C ALA A 89 5.36 17.41 8.91
N PRO A 90 6.62 17.84 9.16
CA PRO A 90 7.80 17.08 8.76
C PRO A 90 7.80 15.64 9.28
N LEU A 91 7.45 15.42 10.56
CA LEU A 91 7.40 14.07 11.13
C LEU A 91 6.28 13.24 10.49
N THR A 92 5.07 13.77 10.40
CA THR A 92 3.92 13.08 9.78
C THR A 92 4.27 12.66 8.35
N ILE A 93 4.78 13.58 7.53
CA ILE A 93 5.16 13.29 6.14
C ILE A 93 6.28 12.24 6.09
N SER A 94 7.30 12.34 6.95
CA SER A 94 8.39 11.37 7.01
C SER A 94 7.91 9.96 7.37
N ASN A 95 7.07 9.84 8.40
CA ASN A 95 6.54 8.55 8.84
C ASN A 95 5.58 7.96 7.81
N PHE A 96 4.78 8.79 7.13
CA PHE A 96 3.90 8.32 6.06
C PHE A 96 4.69 7.80 4.84
N LYS A 97 5.81 8.45 4.46
CA LYS A 97 6.73 7.94 3.43
C LYS A 97 7.30 6.57 3.82
N ALA A 98 7.67 6.38 5.08
CA ALA A 98 8.12 5.09 5.57
C ALA A 98 6.99 4.03 5.55
N VAL A 99 5.72 4.42 5.75
CA VAL A 99 4.57 3.53 5.54
C VAL A 99 4.40 3.15 4.07
N LEU A 100 4.68 4.04 3.11
CA LEU A 100 4.71 3.67 1.69
C LEU A 100 5.80 2.62 1.40
N VAL A 101 6.94 2.69 2.07
CA VAL A 101 7.97 1.63 1.99
C VAL A 101 7.46 0.30 2.54
N MET A 102 6.71 0.29 3.64
CA MET A 102 6.06 -0.93 4.14
C MET A 102 5.02 -1.45 3.14
N ASN A 103 4.30 -0.56 2.44
CA ASN A 103 3.37 -0.94 1.38
C ASN A 103 4.10 -1.57 0.18
N LEU A 104 5.25 -1.03 -0.24
CA LEU A 104 6.10 -1.65 -1.26
C LEU A 104 6.44 -3.09 -0.91
N GLU A 105 6.94 -3.33 0.31
CA GLU A 105 7.27 -4.67 0.79
C GLU A 105 6.06 -5.61 0.75
N ARG A 106 4.89 -5.13 1.20
CA ARG A 106 3.63 -5.88 1.15
C ARG A 106 3.28 -6.29 -0.28
N ARG A 107 3.33 -5.35 -1.23
CA ARG A 107 2.99 -5.62 -2.64
C ARG A 107 3.97 -6.61 -3.27
N PHE A 108 5.27 -6.45 -3.03
CA PHE A 108 6.28 -7.39 -3.51
C PHE A 108 6.12 -8.78 -2.90
N SER A 109 5.89 -8.88 -1.59
CA SER A 109 5.68 -10.16 -0.91
C SER A 109 4.46 -10.89 -1.46
N ASN A 110 3.35 -10.18 -1.63
CA ASN A 110 2.15 -10.77 -2.22
C ASN A 110 2.37 -11.19 -3.68
N ALA A 111 3.09 -10.38 -4.47
CA ALA A 111 3.39 -10.70 -5.86
C ALA A 111 4.24 -11.97 -5.99
N LYS A 112 5.20 -12.18 -5.08
CA LYS A 112 5.99 -13.42 -5.00
C LYS A 112 5.11 -14.64 -4.71
N VAL A 113 4.11 -14.50 -3.83
CA VAL A 113 3.17 -15.59 -3.50
C VAL A 113 2.34 -15.98 -4.73
N VAL A 114 1.79 -14.99 -5.45
CA VAL A 114 0.91 -15.23 -6.61
C VAL A 114 1.66 -15.23 -7.95
N ILE A 115 2.98 -15.41 -7.95
CA ILE A 115 3.82 -15.19 -9.14
C ILE A 115 3.44 -16.06 -10.36
N LYS A 116 2.80 -17.21 -10.13
CA LYS A 116 2.30 -18.09 -11.20
C LYS A 116 0.99 -17.60 -11.84
N ASP A 117 0.27 -16.70 -11.16
CA ASP A 117 -0.91 -16.02 -11.66
C ASP A 117 -0.49 -14.66 -12.25
N TYR A 118 -0.14 -14.69 -13.54
CA TYR A 118 0.40 -13.53 -14.26
C TYR A 118 -0.45 -12.25 -14.09
N PRO A 119 -1.79 -12.27 -14.31
CA PRO A 119 -2.64 -11.10 -14.06
C PRO A 119 -2.49 -10.53 -12.65
N SER A 120 -2.58 -11.37 -11.62
CA SER A 120 -2.52 -10.92 -10.22
C SER A 120 -1.14 -10.38 -9.84
N ALA A 121 -0.07 -11.08 -10.22
CA ALA A 121 1.30 -10.64 -9.97
C ALA A 121 1.61 -9.32 -10.68
N LYS A 122 1.14 -9.16 -11.92
CA LYS A 122 1.30 -7.92 -12.70
C LYS A 122 0.60 -6.74 -12.05
N VAL A 123 -0.63 -6.91 -11.57
CA VAL A 123 -1.37 -5.83 -10.86
C VAL A 123 -0.65 -5.43 -9.57
N LEU A 124 -0.15 -6.41 -8.81
CA LEU A 124 0.60 -6.12 -7.59
C LEU A 124 1.91 -5.38 -7.87
N LEU A 125 2.63 -5.77 -8.93
CA LEU A 125 3.83 -5.06 -9.38
C LEU A 125 3.53 -3.64 -9.85
N ALA A 126 2.45 -3.44 -10.60
CA ALA A 126 2.02 -2.10 -11.04
C ALA A 126 1.68 -1.19 -9.84
N LYS A 127 0.97 -1.71 -8.83
CA LYS A 127 0.66 -0.97 -7.60
C LYS A 127 1.92 -0.66 -6.78
N ALA A 128 2.88 -1.59 -6.74
CA ALA A 128 4.19 -1.31 -6.14
C ALA A 128 4.91 -0.19 -6.91
N LYS A 129 4.88 -0.21 -8.24
CA LYS A 129 5.46 0.87 -9.06
C LYS A 129 4.79 2.22 -8.77
N ALA A 130 3.46 2.28 -8.72
CA ALA A 130 2.73 3.50 -8.36
C ALA A 130 3.14 4.06 -6.97
N THR A 131 3.36 3.16 -6.02
CA THR A 131 3.87 3.51 -4.69
C THR A 131 5.29 4.07 -4.76
N PHE A 132 6.18 3.44 -5.53
CA PHE A 132 7.55 3.90 -5.72
C PHE A 132 7.62 5.23 -6.46
N ASP A 133 6.83 5.41 -7.52
CA ASP A 133 6.74 6.67 -8.27
C ASP A 133 6.27 7.82 -7.38
N THR A 134 5.44 7.53 -6.36
CA THR A 134 5.03 8.51 -5.35
C THR A 134 6.17 8.88 -4.39
N LEU A 135 7.09 7.96 -4.12
CA LEU A 135 8.30 8.22 -3.31
C LEU A 135 9.41 8.89 -4.12
N ALA A 136 9.50 8.66 -5.43
CA ALA A 136 10.59 9.10 -6.28
C ALA A 136 10.93 10.60 -6.20
N PRO A 137 9.97 11.54 -6.10
CA PRO A 137 10.28 12.96 -5.95
C PRO A 137 11.04 13.32 -4.66
N TYR A 138 11.08 12.40 -3.68
CA TYR A 138 11.76 12.58 -2.40
C TYR A 138 13.07 11.80 -2.30
N ILE A 139 13.48 11.14 -3.37
CA ILE A 139 14.75 10.42 -3.48
C ILE A 139 15.75 11.33 -4.18
N SER A 140 16.85 11.66 -3.51
CA SER A 140 17.92 12.49 -4.10
C SER A 140 18.87 11.71 -5.01
N ALA A 141 18.84 10.38 -4.94
CA ALA A 141 19.63 9.49 -5.77
C ALA A 141 18.98 9.23 -7.13
N ASP A 142 19.77 8.73 -8.08
CA ASP A 142 19.23 8.27 -9.36
C ASP A 142 18.33 7.05 -9.15
N VAL A 143 17.10 7.14 -9.69
CA VAL A 143 16.09 6.08 -9.62
C VAL A 143 16.04 5.23 -10.90
N SER A 144 16.86 5.52 -11.91
CA SER A 144 16.89 4.82 -13.20
C SER A 144 17.06 3.31 -13.03
N ALA A 145 17.96 2.88 -12.15
CA ALA A 145 18.20 1.46 -11.85
C ALA A 145 16.97 0.78 -11.22
N SER A 146 16.23 1.47 -10.34
CA SER A 146 14.99 0.95 -9.78
C SER A 146 13.88 0.87 -10.82
N ASN A 147 13.77 1.86 -11.71
CA ASN A 147 12.83 1.83 -12.83
C ASN A 147 13.12 0.65 -13.76
N GLN A 148 14.39 0.44 -14.13
CA GLN A 148 14.79 -0.72 -14.91
C GLN A 148 14.48 -2.03 -14.16
N ALA A 149 14.70 -2.09 -12.84
CA ALA A 149 14.36 -3.27 -12.06
C ALA A 149 12.85 -3.57 -12.05
N PHE A 150 11.97 -2.57 -12.14
CA PHE A 150 10.53 -2.80 -12.31
C PHE A 150 10.21 -3.43 -13.67
N GLU A 151 10.85 -2.95 -14.74
CA GLU A 151 10.69 -3.54 -16.09
C GLU A 151 11.23 -4.97 -16.14
N ASP A 152 12.41 -5.22 -15.56
CA ASP A 152 13.00 -6.55 -15.47
C ASP A 152 12.12 -7.49 -14.62
N ALA A 153 11.54 -6.99 -13.52
CA ALA A 153 10.60 -7.76 -12.71
C ALA A 153 9.34 -8.10 -13.53
N LEU A 154 8.79 -7.15 -14.28
CA LEU A 154 7.62 -7.39 -15.13
C LEU A 154 7.91 -8.45 -16.20
N ASP A 155 9.08 -8.37 -16.83
CA ASP A 155 9.52 -9.34 -17.83
C ASP A 155 9.72 -10.76 -17.25
N SER A 156 10.22 -10.85 -16.01
CA SER A 156 10.40 -12.11 -15.28
C SER A 156 9.09 -12.78 -14.84
N LEU A 157 7.96 -12.05 -14.83
CA LEU A 157 6.63 -12.67 -14.65
C LEU A 157 6.25 -13.57 -15.84
N GLY A 158 7.02 -13.53 -16.93
CA GLY A 158 6.73 -14.27 -18.14
C GLY A 158 5.52 -13.71 -18.89
N ASN A 159 4.96 -14.54 -19.76
CA ASN A 159 3.78 -14.18 -20.55
C ASN A 159 2.98 -15.46 -20.81
N PRO A 160 1.69 -15.54 -20.45
CA PRO A 160 0.89 -16.72 -20.76
C PRO A 160 0.72 -16.95 -22.28
N GLY A 161 0.91 -15.91 -23.08
CA GLY A 161 0.69 -15.93 -24.52
C GLY A 161 -0.79 -15.87 -24.88
N LEU A 162 -1.10 -15.33 -26.06
CA LEU A 162 -2.46 -15.37 -26.59
C LEU A 162 -2.67 -16.74 -27.25
N PHE A 163 -3.52 -17.58 -26.67
CA PHE A 163 -3.71 -18.98 -27.09
C PHE A 163 -2.41 -19.81 -27.11
N GLY A 164 -1.45 -19.48 -26.24
CA GLY A 164 -0.15 -20.16 -26.16
C GLY A 164 0.90 -19.64 -27.14
N VAL A 165 0.54 -18.76 -28.09
CA VAL A 165 1.51 -18.07 -28.93
C VAL A 165 2.23 -17.00 -28.11
N GLY A 166 3.57 -16.98 -28.16
CA GLY A 166 4.39 -16.03 -27.42
C GLY A 166 4.50 -16.31 -25.91
N LYS A 167 4.24 -17.56 -25.50
CA LYS A 167 4.37 -17.97 -24.10
C LYS A 167 5.83 -17.82 -23.63
N LYS A 168 6.02 -17.14 -22.51
CA LYS A 168 7.28 -17.03 -21.77
C LYS A 168 7.10 -17.59 -20.36
N ALA A 169 8.04 -18.42 -19.93
CA ALA A 169 8.01 -18.99 -18.59
C ALA A 169 8.26 -17.92 -17.54
N VAL A 170 7.67 -18.10 -16.35
CA VAL A 170 7.96 -17.29 -15.17
C VAL A 170 9.38 -17.59 -14.70
N GLU A 171 10.10 -16.57 -14.26
CA GLU A 171 11.45 -16.65 -13.68
C GLU A 171 11.42 -16.15 -12.21
N PRO A 172 11.04 -17.01 -11.24
CA PRO A 172 10.75 -16.56 -9.87
C PRO A 172 11.95 -15.97 -9.13
N GLU A 173 13.14 -16.50 -9.39
CA GLU A 173 14.38 -16.04 -8.75
C GLU A 173 14.77 -14.65 -9.26
N VAL A 174 14.62 -14.41 -10.57
CA VAL A 174 14.86 -13.09 -11.18
C VAL A 174 13.84 -12.10 -10.64
N PHE A 175 12.55 -12.46 -10.61
CA PHE A 175 11.51 -11.61 -10.03
C PHE A 175 11.84 -11.20 -8.60
N ALA A 176 12.15 -12.16 -7.74
CA ALA A 176 12.49 -11.91 -6.35
C ALA A 176 13.71 -11.00 -6.20
N GLN A 177 14.78 -11.27 -6.95
CA GLN A 177 16.00 -10.46 -6.95
C GLN A 177 15.71 -9.00 -7.33
N LYS A 178 14.89 -8.76 -8.35
CA LYS A 178 14.59 -7.41 -8.83
C LYS A 178 13.73 -6.63 -7.84
N VAL A 179 12.66 -7.22 -7.31
CA VAL A 179 11.81 -6.54 -6.32
C VAL A 179 12.54 -6.30 -4.99
N ASP A 180 13.42 -7.21 -4.59
CA ASP A 180 14.24 -7.03 -3.39
C ASP A 180 15.28 -5.92 -3.59
N SER A 181 15.85 -5.79 -4.79
CA SER A 181 16.75 -4.68 -5.12
C SER A 181 16.05 -3.32 -5.00
N ILE A 182 14.81 -3.20 -5.49
CA ILE A 182 14.00 -1.99 -5.38
C ILE A 182 13.71 -1.66 -3.91
N TYR A 183 13.27 -2.65 -3.14
CA TYR A 183 12.96 -2.47 -1.72
C TYR A 183 14.20 -2.07 -0.91
N ASN A 184 15.33 -2.74 -1.12
CA ASN A 184 16.58 -2.46 -0.42
C ASN A 184 17.16 -1.09 -0.79
N PHE A 185 16.88 -0.57 -1.98
CA PHE A 185 17.20 0.80 -2.35
C PHE A 185 16.34 1.82 -1.60
N ALA A 186 15.02 1.61 -1.54
CA ALA A 186 14.09 2.57 -0.93
C ALA A 186 14.15 2.58 0.61
N LYS A 187 14.25 1.40 1.25
CA LYS A 187 14.17 1.22 2.70
C LYS A 187 15.07 2.13 3.53
N PRO A 188 16.38 2.25 3.27
CA PRO A 188 17.26 3.07 4.10
C PRO A 188 16.98 4.58 3.96
N LEU A 189 16.29 5.02 2.91
CA LEU A 189 16.03 6.43 2.63
C LEU A 189 14.87 6.99 3.46
N PHE A 190 13.96 6.13 3.93
CA PHE A 190 12.74 6.53 4.62
C PHE A 190 12.64 5.84 5.99
N VAL A 191 13.33 6.39 6.97
CA VAL A 191 13.39 5.84 8.33
C VAL A 191 12.08 6.09 9.08
N TYR A 192 11.48 5.01 9.58
CA TYR A 192 10.28 5.07 10.41
C TYR A 192 10.61 5.42 11.86
N LYS A 193 9.96 6.46 12.40
CA LYS A 193 10.11 6.91 13.79
C LYS A 193 8.85 6.54 14.58
N ALA A 194 8.86 5.34 15.14
CA ALA A 194 7.73 4.82 15.91
C ALA A 194 7.46 5.65 17.17
N TYR A 195 6.19 5.94 17.44
CA TYR A 195 5.74 6.48 18.71
C TYR A 195 5.71 5.37 19.76
N ILE A 196 6.39 5.59 20.88
CA ILE A 196 6.32 4.72 22.04
C ILE A 196 5.42 5.39 23.06
N LYS A 197 4.17 4.91 23.15
CA LYS A 197 3.24 5.37 24.18
C LYS A 197 3.87 5.17 25.56
N PRO A 198 3.99 6.23 26.39
CA PRO A 198 4.49 6.08 27.74
C PRO A 198 3.65 5.03 28.47
N VAL A 199 4.28 3.92 28.87
CA VAL A 199 3.64 2.94 29.74
C VAL A 199 3.35 3.66 31.04
N ALA A 200 2.07 3.80 31.40
CA ALA A 200 1.67 4.37 32.67
C ALA A 200 2.42 3.62 33.76
N THR A 201 3.35 4.31 34.43
CA THR A 201 4.11 3.74 35.54
C THR A 201 3.09 3.21 36.52
N ALA A 202 3.06 1.88 36.71
CA ALA A 202 2.13 1.26 37.63
C ALA A 202 2.27 1.98 38.97
N LYS A 203 1.19 2.65 39.40
CA LYS A 203 1.09 3.24 40.73
C LYS A 203 1.57 2.17 41.71
N PRO A 204 2.56 2.44 42.58
CA PRO A 204 3.15 1.41 43.42
C PRO A 204 2.03 0.68 44.16
N THR A 205 1.84 -0.60 43.81
CA THR A 205 0.96 -1.50 44.53
C THR A 205 1.41 -1.44 45.98
N ALA A 206 0.50 -1.07 46.87
CA ALA A 206 0.77 -0.96 48.30
C ALA A 206 1.53 -2.21 48.75
N LYS A 207 2.68 -1.99 49.39
CA LYS A 207 3.55 -3.02 49.97
C LYS A 207 2.67 -4.05 50.68
N PRO A 208 2.74 -5.35 50.34
CA PRO A 208 2.00 -6.36 51.07
C PRO A 208 2.45 -6.30 52.53
N THR A 209 1.51 -6.05 53.44
CA THR A 209 1.72 -6.18 54.87
C THR A 209 2.03 -7.65 55.14
N VAL A 210 3.33 -7.97 55.22
CA VAL A 210 3.79 -9.31 55.58
C VAL A 210 3.41 -9.53 57.04
N LYS A 211 2.45 -10.43 57.28
CA LYS A 211 2.19 -10.98 58.62
C LYS A 211 3.46 -11.69 59.08
N PRO A 212 4.00 -11.43 60.28
CA PRO A 212 5.30 -11.97 60.69
C PRO A 212 5.24 -13.50 60.81
N THR A 213 6.08 -14.17 60.03
CA THR A 213 6.44 -15.59 60.19
C THR A 213 7.58 -15.68 61.22
N PRO A 214 7.53 -16.61 62.18
CA PRO A 214 8.56 -16.74 63.20
C PRO A 214 9.92 -17.17 62.59
N VAL A 215 10.96 -16.50 63.09
CA VAL A 215 12.37 -16.64 62.74
C VAL A 215 12.90 -17.99 63.24
N LEU A 216 13.54 -18.77 62.36
CA LEU A 216 14.44 -19.84 62.77
C LEU A 216 15.89 -19.41 62.55
N THR A 217 16.63 -19.49 63.65
CA THR A 217 18.05 -19.22 63.85
C THR A 217 18.93 -20.13 62.99
N ALA A 218 19.88 -19.55 62.25
CA ALA A 218 21.01 -20.28 61.68
C ALA A 218 22.33 -19.56 62.00
N THR A 219 23.25 -20.38 62.49
CA THR A 219 24.61 -20.14 63.02
C THR A 219 25.60 -19.66 61.95
N PRO A 220 26.61 -18.82 62.26
CA PRO A 220 27.61 -18.36 61.29
C PRO A 220 28.83 -19.29 61.23
N THR A 221 29.35 -19.55 60.02
CA THR A 221 30.68 -20.16 59.82
C THR A 221 31.49 -19.43 58.73
N ILE A 222 32.47 -18.69 59.24
CA ILE A 222 33.80 -18.22 58.80
C ILE A 222 34.33 -18.60 57.38
N ALA A 223 34.96 -17.58 56.75
CA ALA A 223 35.78 -17.57 55.53
C ALA A 223 37.19 -18.20 55.72
N PRO A 224 37.99 -18.50 54.66
CA PRO A 224 38.94 -17.49 54.14
C PRO A 224 39.38 -17.61 52.65
N THR A 225 39.64 -16.44 52.04
CA THR A 225 40.89 -16.00 51.37
C THR A 225 41.67 -16.93 50.44
N SER A 226 41.97 -16.44 49.21
CA SER A 226 43.30 -16.51 48.55
C SER A 226 43.36 -15.63 47.28
N GLU A 227 44.40 -14.81 47.22
CA GLU A 227 44.90 -13.98 46.10
C GLU A 227 45.51 -14.82 44.96
N VAL A 228 45.55 -14.29 43.72
CA VAL A 228 46.62 -14.34 42.67
C VAL A 228 46.12 -13.39 41.54
N SER A 229 46.70 -12.25 41.14
CA SER A 229 48.06 -11.85 40.70
C SER A 229 48.54 -12.44 39.36
N ALA A 230 48.29 -11.73 38.23
CA ALA A 230 49.30 -11.49 37.18
C ALA A 230 48.78 -10.60 36.04
N SER A 231 49.58 -9.57 35.74
CA SER A 231 49.63 -8.74 34.53
C SER A 231 50.36 -9.50 33.39
N PRO A 232 50.23 -9.11 32.10
CA PRO A 232 51.15 -8.11 31.54
C PRO A 232 50.55 -7.15 30.48
N THR A 233 51.23 -6.02 30.31
CA THR A 233 51.07 -4.94 29.32
C THR A 233 51.98 -5.19 28.06
N PRO A 234 52.10 -4.27 27.08
CA PRO A 234 51.62 -4.41 25.70
C PRO A 234 52.75 -4.59 24.65
N THR A 235 52.39 -4.68 23.37
CA THR A 235 53.35 -4.58 22.24
C THR A 235 52.78 -3.71 21.12
N PRO A 236 53.46 -2.61 20.71
CA PRO A 236 53.19 -1.87 19.48
C PRO A 236 54.15 -2.27 18.35
N THR A 237 53.97 -1.72 17.13
CA THR A 237 54.83 -1.73 15.89
C THR A 237 54.05 -2.35 14.71
N ALA A 238 53.90 -1.79 13.49
CA ALA A 238 54.45 -0.64 12.78
C ALA A 238 53.55 -0.25 11.56
N THR A 239 53.67 0.99 11.10
CA THR A 239 53.44 1.52 9.72
C THR A 239 54.79 1.40 8.96
N PRO A 240 54.99 1.47 7.61
CA PRO A 240 54.20 2.14 6.54
C PRO A 240 54.26 1.47 5.11
N VAL A 241 53.99 2.28 4.06
CA VAL A 241 54.31 2.16 2.60
C VAL A 241 53.19 1.53 1.73
N ALA A 242 52.93 1.88 0.46
CA ALA A 242 52.80 3.09 -0.39
C ALA A 242 52.57 2.57 -1.83
N SER A 243 51.85 3.31 -2.70
CA SER A 243 51.89 3.24 -4.19
C SER A 243 51.41 1.92 -4.86
N ASP A 244 50.80 1.83 -6.04
CA ASP A 244 50.66 2.61 -7.28
C ASP A 244 49.31 2.24 -7.96
N THR A 245 48.56 3.12 -8.63
CA THR A 245 48.70 3.68 -10.00
C THR A 245 48.40 2.70 -11.17
N VAL A 246 47.46 3.13 -12.03
CA VAL A 246 47.19 2.80 -13.45
C VAL A 246 46.45 1.50 -13.82
N ALA A 247 45.23 1.64 -14.40
CA ALA A 247 44.97 1.35 -15.83
C ALA A 247 43.47 1.50 -16.15
N SER A 248 43.16 2.57 -16.88
CA SER A 248 41.89 2.80 -17.56
C SER A 248 42.01 2.27 -18.99
N ALA A 249 41.11 1.36 -19.39
CA ALA A 249 40.98 0.91 -20.76
C ALA A 249 39.53 1.15 -21.22
N THR A 250 39.40 2.07 -22.15
CA THR A 250 38.20 2.40 -22.94
C THR A 250 38.00 1.36 -24.03
N PRO A 251 36.79 0.81 -24.23
CA PRO A 251 36.42 0.20 -25.51
C PRO A 251 35.55 1.13 -26.38
N THR A 252 35.91 1.10 -27.66
CA THR A 252 35.37 1.75 -28.85
C THR A 252 33.90 1.36 -29.15
N PRO A 253 33.05 2.26 -29.69
CA PRO A 253 31.71 1.90 -30.16
C PRO A 253 31.74 1.30 -31.58
N VAL A 254 31.05 0.18 -31.76
CA VAL A 254 30.71 -0.41 -33.06
C VAL A 254 29.33 0.10 -33.46
N VAL A 255 29.26 0.88 -34.54
CA VAL A 255 28.02 1.29 -35.19
C VAL A 255 27.62 0.18 -36.16
N SER A 256 26.54 -0.53 -35.84
CA SER A 256 25.93 -1.55 -36.70
C SER A 256 24.81 -0.92 -37.53
N ALA A 257 24.85 -1.19 -38.83
CA ALA A 257 23.92 -0.68 -39.83
C ALA A 257 22.50 -1.22 -39.66
N GLU A 258 21.54 -0.34 -39.96
CA GLU A 258 20.11 -0.56 -40.08
C GLU A 258 19.78 -0.97 -41.53
N PRO A 259 18.99 -2.05 -41.73
CA PRO A 259 18.17 -2.15 -42.93
C PRO A 259 16.68 -2.16 -42.61
N THR A 260 16.00 -1.22 -43.28
CA THR A 260 14.66 -1.28 -43.89
C THR A 260 13.78 -2.52 -43.62
N PRO A 261 12.51 -2.34 -43.23
CA PRO A 261 11.47 -3.29 -43.58
C PRO A 261 10.59 -2.76 -44.73
N GLU A 262 10.66 -3.51 -45.82
CA GLU A 262 9.75 -3.48 -46.96
C GLU A 262 8.43 -4.15 -46.57
N ALA A 263 7.31 -3.55 -46.97
CA ALA A 263 5.98 -4.11 -46.84
C ALA A 263 5.82 -5.35 -47.74
N THR A 264 4.85 -6.22 -47.44
CA THR A 264 3.81 -6.71 -48.38
C THR A 264 3.27 -8.12 -48.03
N VAL A 265 1.96 -8.23 -48.26
CA VAL A 265 1.02 -9.37 -48.43
C VAL A 265 0.45 -10.16 -47.26
N ALA A 266 -0.88 -10.04 -47.21
CA ALA A 266 -1.88 -11.01 -46.77
C ALA A 266 -1.66 -12.44 -47.28
N ALA A 267 -2.19 -13.43 -46.56
CA ALA A 267 -3.33 -14.24 -46.99
C ALA A 267 -3.50 -15.51 -46.12
N GLU A 268 -4.76 -15.93 -46.03
CA GLU A 268 -5.24 -17.31 -45.86
C GLU A 268 -5.33 -17.92 -44.45
N THR A 269 -6.52 -17.71 -43.89
CA THR A 269 -7.31 -18.66 -43.10
C THR A 269 -7.40 -20.03 -43.80
N PRO A 270 -7.35 -21.14 -43.03
CA PRO A 270 -8.43 -22.10 -43.14
C PRO A 270 -8.88 -22.72 -41.80
N GLY A 271 -10.20 -22.86 -41.68
CA GLY A 271 -10.87 -24.00 -41.03
C GLY A 271 -10.69 -24.20 -39.53
N ILE A 272 -11.59 -23.64 -38.72
CA ILE A 272 -11.86 -24.18 -37.38
C ILE A 272 -13.03 -25.16 -37.50
N GLU A 273 -12.71 -26.45 -37.45
CA GLU A 273 -13.66 -27.51 -37.15
C GLU A 273 -14.11 -27.40 -35.70
N SER A 274 -15.43 -27.42 -35.54
CA SER A 274 -16.16 -27.47 -34.28
C SER A 274 -15.92 -28.81 -33.58
N ILE A 275 -15.26 -28.80 -32.42
CA ILE A 275 -15.23 -29.95 -31.51
C ILE A 275 -16.01 -29.57 -30.24
N ALA A 276 -17.09 -30.31 -30.02
CA ALA A 276 -17.96 -30.25 -28.86
C ALA A 276 -17.23 -30.74 -27.57
N PRO A 277 -17.68 -30.31 -26.38
CA PRO A 277 -17.01 -30.62 -25.12
C PRO A 277 -17.29 -32.06 -24.67
N SER A 278 -16.24 -32.75 -24.23
CA SER A 278 -16.39 -33.99 -23.45
C SER A 278 -16.30 -33.68 -21.95
N PRO A 279 -17.20 -34.23 -21.12
CA PRO A 279 -17.13 -34.13 -19.67
C PRO A 279 -16.21 -35.22 -19.10
N ASP A 280 -15.97 -35.15 -17.79
CA ASP A 280 -15.25 -36.11 -16.94
C ASP A 280 -13.73 -35.87 -16.78
N ASN A 281 -13.39 -35.16 -15.70
CA ASN A 281 -12.67 -35.86 -14.65
C ASN A 281 -12.97 -35.27 -13.27
N ALA A 282 -13.39 -36.18 -12.40
CA ALA A 282 -13.74 -35.97 -11.02
C ALA A 282 -12.49 -35.92 -10.12
N ASP A 283 -12.68 -35.21 -9.01
CA ASP A 283 -12.23 -35.56 -7.67
C ASP A 283 -10.71 -35.71 -7.41
N ILE A 284 -10.11 -34.61 -6.94
CA ILE A 284 -8.99 -34.66 -5.99
C ILE A 284 -9.31 -33.69 -4.85
N GLY A 285 -9.77 -34.25 -3.73
CA GLY A 285 -9.01 -34.21 -2.48
C GLY A 285 -8.78 -32.85 -1.83
N ASP A 286 -9.64 -32.56 -0.86
CA ASP A 286 -9.47 -31.70 0.32
C ASP A 286 -8.01 -31.36 0.71
N ALA A 287 -7.62 -30.10 0.53
CA ALA A 287 -6.56 -29.47 1.30
C ALA A 287 -6.73 -27.93 1.29
N THR A 288 -6.77 -27.36 2.50
CA THR A 288 -6.59 -25.94 2.84
C THR A 288 -7.63 -24.94 2.29
N LYS A 289 -8.72 -24.78 3.06
CA LYS A 289 -9.42 -23.49 3.17
C LYS A 289 -8.49 -22.48 3.85
N GLU A 290 -7.59 -21.88 3.08
CA GLU A 290 -7.06 -20.57 3.44
C GLU A 290 -8.16 -19.55 3.17
N ALA A 291 -8.59 -18.88 4.22
CA ALA A 291 -9.54 -17.79 4.14
C ALA A 291 -8.96 -16.69 3.25
N HIS A 292 -9.48 -16.55 2.02
CA HIS A 292 -9.23 -15.38 1.21
C HIS A 292 -9.54 -14.14 2.06
N ALA A 293 -8.57 -13.24 2.20
CA ALA A 293 -8.77 -11.95 2.86
C ALA A 293 -10.02 -11.28 2.26
N PRO A 294 -10.94 -10.76 3.08
CA PRO A 294 -12.15 -10.12 2.58
C PRO A 294 -11.76 -9.00 1.62
N MET A 295 -12.18 -9.10 0.35
CA MET A 295 -12.06 -8.00 -0.60
C MET A 295 -12.85 -6.82 -0.05
N GLU A 296 -12.14 -5.76 0.38
CA GLU A 296 -12.74 -4.57 0.92
C GLU A 296 -13.64 -3.90 -0.12
N GLN A 297 -14.92 -3.84 0.20
CA GLN A 297 -15.87 -2.95 -0.46
C GLN A 297 -15.60 -1.55 0.08
N SER A 298 -14.94 -0.71 -0.73
CA SER A 298 -14.83 0.72 -0.42
C SER A 298 -16.17 1.39 -0.69
N ASP A 299 -17.00 1.55 0.34
CA ASP A 299 -18.16 2.45 0.30
C ASP A 299 -17.68 3.91 0.23
N LYS A 300 -17.45 4.41 -0.99
CA LYS A 300 -17.10 5.81 -1.27
C LYS A 300 -18.34 6.72 -1.30
N THR A 301 -19.26 6.54 -0.36
CA THR A 301 -20.46 7.39 -0.24
C THR A 301 -20.19 8.52 0.76
N ASN A 302 -19.85 9.71 0.26
CA ASN A 302 -19.76 10.90 1.09
C ASN A 302 -21.17 11.28 1.57
N SER A 303 -21.56 10.80 2.76
CA SER A 303 -22.91 10.96 3.31
C SER A 303 -23.33 12.44 3.42
N SER A 304 -22.38 13.36 3.55
CA SER A 304 -22.66 14.80 3.58
C SER A 304 -23.21 15.28 2.24
N VAL A 305 -22.66 14.83 1.10
CA VAL A 305 -23.13 15.21 -0.23
C VAL A 305 -24.56 14.70 -0.47
N THR A 306 -24.87 13.48 -0.04
CA THR A 306 -26.22 12.90 -0.14
C THR A 306 -27.24 13.66 0.70
N ILE A 307 -26.88 14.04 1.94
CA ILE A 307 -27.76 14.81 2.82
C ILE A 307 -28.01 16.22 2.26
N PHE A 308 -27.00 16.89 1.70
CA PHE A 308 -27.18 18.20 1.07
C PHE A 308 -28.03 18.15 -0.20
N LEU A 309 -27.89 17.11 -1.02
CA LEU A 309 -28.70 16.96 -2.23
C LEU A 309 -30.19 16.71 -1.88
N ILE A 310 -30.46 15.81 -0.92
CA ILE A 310 -31.82 15.52 -0.47
C ILE A 310 -32.44 16.74 0.23
N GLY A 311 -31.67 17.42 1.10
CA GLY A 311 -32.11 18.64 1.76
C GLY A 311 -32.42 19.78 0.78
N GLY A 312 -31.58 19.96 -0.24
CA GLY A 312 -31.78 20.97 -1.28
C GLY A 312 -33.05 20.75 -2.11
N VAL A 313 -33.35 19.50 -2.48
CA VAL A 313 -34.57 19.16 -3.23
C VAL A 313 -35.83 19.39 -2.39
N ILE A 314 -35.80 19.10 -1.09
CA ILE A 314 -36.94 19.36 -0.19
C ILE A 314 -37.20 20.86 -0.02
N ILE A 315 -36.15 21.68 0.11
CA ILE A 315 -36.29 23.13 0.26
C ILE A 315 -36.84 23.77 -1.03
N ILE A 316 -36.31 23.38 -2.19
CA ILE A 316 -36.76 23.92 -3.48
C ILE A 316 -38.19 23.47 -3.79
N GLY A 317 -38.50 22.18 -3.57
CA GLY A 317 -39.85 21.64 -3.74
C GLY A 317 -40.87 22.28 -2.79
N GLY A 318 -40.53 22.40 -1.50
CA GLY A 318 -41.38 23.04 -0.50
C GLY A 318 -41.61 24.53 -0.76
N GLY A 319 -40.56 25.24 -1.19
CA GLY A 319 -40.63 26.66 -1.56
C GLY A 319 -41.54 26.91 -2.78
N PHE A 320 -41.46 26.04 -3.79
CA PHE A 320 -42.30 26.14 -4.98
C PHE A 320 -43.79 25.89 -4.67
N VAL A 321 -44.09 24.87 -3.85
CA VAL A 321 -45.47 24.57 -3.43
C VAL A 321 -46.07 25.71 -2.60
N TRP A 322 -45.29 26.31 -1.69
CA TRP A 322 -45.74 27.45 -0.90
C TRP A 322 -46.00 28.70 -1.78
N PHE A 323 -45.10 28.98 -2.73
CA PHE A 323 -45.24 30.11 -3.66
C PHE A 323 -46.45 29.95 -4.60
N ALA A 324 -46.68 28.74 -5.11
CA ALA A 324 -47.84 28.43 -5.96
C ALA A 324 -49.17 28.62 -5.20
N LYS A 325 -49.22 28.23 -3.92
CA LYS A 325 -50.39 28.49 -3.05
C LYS A 325 -50.64 29.99 -2.85
N LYS A 326 -49.58 30.78 -2.64
CA LYS A 326 -49.70 32.24 -2.44
C LYS A 326 -50.21 32.96 -3.69
N LYS A 327 -49.86 32.48 -4.89
CA LYS A 327 -50.30 33.05 -6.17
C LYS A 327 -51.66 32.53 -6.67
N LYS A 328 -52.34 31.64 -5.92
CA LYS A 328 -53.61 31.00 -6.30
C LYS A 328 -53.57 30.32 -7.67
N TRP A 329 -52.42 29.75 -8.03
CA TRP A 329 -52.29 28.97 -9.26
C TRP A 329 -52.93 27.57 -9.13
N PHE A 330 -53.23 27.14 -7.90
CA PHE A 330 -54.02 25.97 -7.53
C PHE A 330 -54.83 26.25 -6.26
#